data_AF-A0A818I0Z7-F1
#
_entry.id   AF-A0A818I0Z7-F1
#
_cell.length_a   1.000
_cell.length_b   1.000
_cell.length_c   1.000
_cell.angle_alpha   90.00
_cell.angle_beta   90.00
_cell.angle_gamma   90.00
#
_symmetry.space_group_name_H-M   'P 1'
#
loop_
_entity.id
_entity.type
_entity.pdbx_description
1 polymer ?
#
loop_
_entity_poly.entity_id
_entity_poly.type
_entity_poly.pdbx_seq_one_letter_code
_entity_poly.pdbx_strand_id
1 'polypeptide(L)' 'MGCVGNDFDGVRLTEVAQAAGLNTVYQEHPTLPTGRCAILVTPDS' A
#
# COMPACT_ATOMS: atom_id res chain seq x y z
N MET A 1 0.07 6.36 -11.03
CA MET A 1 -1.34 6.32 -10.58
C MET A 1 -1.68 4.88 -10.20
N GLY A 2 -2.39 4.68 -9.09
CA GLY A 2 -2.81 3.37 -8.59
C GLY A 2 -4.09 3.49 -7.76
N CYS A 3 -4.66 2.36 -7.34
CA CYS A 3 -5.88 2.32 -6.53
C CYS A 3 -5.61 1.61 -5.19
N VAL A 4 -6.14 2.17 -4.10
CA VAL A 4 -6.05 1.63 -2.74
C VAL A 4 -7.46 1.52 -2.14
N GLY A 5 -7.62 0.69 -1.11
CA GLY A 5 -8.85 0.66 -0.32
C GLY A 5 -8.93 1.84 0.63
N ASN A 6 -10.15 2.18 1.06
CA ASN A 6 -10.36 3.06 2.22
C ASN A 6 -10.13 2.26 3.51
N ASP A 7 -8.87 1.92 3.76
CA ASP A 7 -8.43 1.10 4.88
C ASP A 7 -7.07 1.55 5.42
N PHE A 8 -6.66 0.94 6.53
CA PHE A 8 -5.39 1.25 7.18
C PHE A 8 -4.18 1.09 6.25
N ASP A 9 -4.18 0.07 5.40
CA ASP A 9 -3.05 -0.20 4.50
C ASP A 9 -2.96 0.84 3.39
N GLY A 10 -4.10 1.33 2.88
CA GLY A 10 -4.15 2.40 1.89
C GLY A 10 -3.58 3.71 2.42
N VAL A 11 -3.93 4.06 3.66
CA VAL A 11 -3.33 5.21 4.38
C VAL A 11 -1.83 5.00 4.55
N ARG A 12 -1.42 3.83 5.05
CA ARG A 12 -0.01 3.52 5.31
C ARG A 12 0.84 3.57 4.04
N LEU A 13 0.32 3.03 2.94
CA LEU A 13 1.00 3.02 1.64
C LEU A 13 1.18 4.45 1.12
N THR A 14 0.16 5.30 1.28
CA THR A 14 0.20 6.72 0.89
C THR A 14 1.25 7.49 1.69
N GLU A 15 1.27 7.33 3.02
CA GLU A 15 2.24 7.99 3.90
C GLU A 15 3.69 7.63 3.55
N VAL A 16 3.97 6.33 3.35
CA VAL A 16 5.32 5.87 3.02
C VAL A 16 5.77 6.40 1.66
N ALA A 17 4.88 6.39 0.65
CA ALA A 17 5.19 6.90 -0.67
C ALA A 17 5.51 8.41 -0.64
N GLN A 18 4.72 9.19 0.10
CA GLN A 18 4.95 10.62 0.28
C GLN A 18 6.23 10.91 1.07
N ALA A 19 6.50 10.15 2.12
CA ALA A 19 7.75 10.25 2.89
C ALA A 19 8.99 9.92 2.03
N ALA A 20 8.83 9.07 1.00
CA ALA A 20 9.86 8.79 0.00
C ALA A 20 10.01 9.90 -1.07
N GLY A 21 9.28 11.01 -0.95
CA GLY A 21 9.34 12.14 -1.87
C GLY A 21 8.48 11.97 -3.13
N LEU A 22 7.61 10.96 -3.17
CA LEU A 22 6.70 10.78 -4.30
C LEU A 22 5.45 11.66 -4.13
N ASN A 23 5.09 12.39 -5.18
CA ASN A 23 3.80 13.07 -5.26
C ASN A 23 2.69 12.09 -5.68
N THR A 24 2.38 11.13 -4.80
CA THR A 24 1.37 10.10 -5.06
C THR A 24 -0.02 10.59 -4.72
N VAL A 25 -0.92 10.44 -5.70
CA VAL A 25 -2.38 10.53 -5.53
C VAL A 25 -2.96 9.19 -5.98
N TYR A 26 -3.58 8.48 -5.03
CA TYR A 26 -4.24 7.21 -5.28
C TYR A 26 -5.75 7.42 -5.46
N GLN A 27 -6.37 6.59 -6.29
CA GLN A 27 -7.82 6.46 -6.30
C GLN A 27 -8.23 5.57 -5.12
N GLU A 28 -9.17 6.01 -4.31
CA GLU A 28 -9.71 5.21 -3.20
C GLU A 28 -10.93 4.40 -3.65
N HIS A 29 -10.96 3.12 -3.26
CA HIS A 29 -12.11 2.24 -3.47
C HIS A 29 -12.83 1.99 -2.14
N PRO A 30 -14.17 2.15 -2.07
CA PRO A 30 -14.90 2.11 -0.80
C PRO A 30 -15.03 0.71 -0.18
N THR A 31 -14.95 -0.35 -0.99
CA THR A 31 -15.25 -1.72 -0.55
C THR A 31 -14.17 -2.75 -0.87
N LEU A 32 -13.18 -2.39 -1.71
CA LEU A 32 -12.10 -3.31 -2.06
C LEU A 32 -10.91 -3.00 -1.15
N PRO A 33 -10.31 -4.02 -0.50
CA PRO A 33 -9.16 -3.77 0.35
C PRO A 33 -7.93 -3.44 -0.47
N THR A 34 -7.00 -2.69 0.12
CA THR A 34 -5.68 -2.43 -0.44
C THR A 34 -4.95 -3.76 -0.70
N GLY A 35 -4.32 -3.88 -1.87
CA GLY A 35 -3.57 -5.07 -2.26
C GLY A 35 -2.42 -5.38 -1.28
N ARG A 36 -2.26 -6.65 -0.92
CA ARG A 36 -1.18 -7.13 -0.04
C ARG A 36 -0.33 -8.15 -0.77
N CYS A 37 0.95 -8.24 -0.38
CA CYS A 37 1.88 -9.25 -0.86
C CYS A 37 2.36 -10.09 0.32
N ALA A 38 2.19 -11.42 0.24
CA ALA A 38 2.72 -12.33 1.23
C ALA A 38 4.19 -12.64 0.90
N ILE A 39 5.10 -12.36 1.82
CA ILE A 39 6.53 -12.66 1.69
C ILE A 39 6.87 -13.69 2.77
N LEU A 40 7.20 -14.91 2.34
CA LEU A 40 7.63 -16.00 3.23
C LEU A 40 9.13 -16.18 3.09
N VAL A 41 9.86 -15.87 4.17
CA VAL A 41 11.32 -16.00 4.23
C VAL A 41 11.66 -17.21 5.08
N THR A 42 12.45 -18.13 4.53
CA THR A 42 13.08 -19.22 5.28
C THR A 42 14.54 -18.86 5.56
N PRO A 43 15.11 -19.22 6.73
CA PRO A 43 16.52 -18.99 7.02
C PRO A 43 17.41 -19.66 5.97
N ASP A 44 18.51 -18.99 5.59
CA ASP A 44 19.57 -19.63 4.82
C ASP A 44 20.23 -20.70 5.70
N SER A 45 20.21 -21.95 5.22
CA SER A 45 20.77 -23.14 5.87
C SER A 45 22.29 -23.19 5.81
#